data_AF-A0A1L5NXS3-F1
#
_entry.id   AF-A0A1L5NXS3-F1
#
_cell.length_a   1.000
_cell.length_b   1.000
_cell.length_c   1.000
_cell.angle_alpha   90.00
_cell.angle_beta   90.00
_cell.angle_gamma   90.00
#
_symmetry.space_group_name_H-M   'P 1'
#
loop_
_entity.id
_entity.type
_entity.pdbx_description
1 polymer ?
#
loop_
_entity_poly.entity_id
_entity_poly.type
_entity_poly.pdbx_seq_one_letter_code
_entity_poly.pdbx_strand_id
1 'polypeptide(L)'
;MKRGDLVTFAVSGDYGKPRPALIVQDDAFAELPSVTLLQITSDVHDEHLIRITVQPDDGNGLLKPSQVIVDRTMTVPRSKTGAVFGRLDSNTMAIVDAAMARFFGLGSRGL
;
A
#
# COMPACT_ATOMS: atom_id res chain seq x y z
N MET A 1 2.66 -13.29 -0.59
CA MET A 1 2.17 -11.90 -0.56
C MET A 1 0.74 -11.96 -0.04
N LYS A 2 0.52 -11.36 1.11
CA LYS A 2 -0.76 -11.24 1.80
C LYS A 2 -1.10 -9.76 2.01
N ARG A 3 -2.35 -9.49 2.33
CA ARG A 3 -2.80 -8.16 2.75
C ARG A 3 -1.98 -7.65 3.93
N GLY A 4 -1.46 -6.43 3.80
CA GLY A 4 -0.57 -5.81 4.78
C GLY A 4 0.92 -5.99 4.48
N ASP A 5 1.31 -6.92 3.61
CA ASP A 5 2.71 -7.10 3.22
C ASP A 5 3.23 -5.86 2.47
N LEU A 6 4.48 -5.51 2.72
CA LEU A 6 5.24 -4.51 1.98
C LEU A 6 6.14 -5.17 0.95
N VAL A 7 6.03 -4.73 -0.30
CA VAL A 7 6.81 -5.21 -1.44
C VAL A 7 7.42 -4.04 -2.20
N THR A 8 8.39 -4.31 -3.07
CA THR A 8 8.72 -3.36 -4.12
C THR A 8 7.97 -3.70 -5.41
N PHE A 9 7.74 -2.73 -6.28
CA PHE A 9 7.22 -2.97 -7.63
C PHE A 9 7.94 -2.11 -8.66
N ALA A 10 7.95 -2.58 -9.91
CA ALA A 10 8.48 -1.84 -11.05
C ALA A 10 7.42 -1.76 -12.15
N VAL A 11 7.05 -0.55 -12.55
CA VAL A 11 6.28 -0.31 -13.79
C VAL A 11 7.31 -0.13 -14.89
N SER A 12 7.24 -0.94 -15.95
CA SER A 12 8.16 -0.81 -17.10
C SER A 12 7.98 0.55 -17.79
N GLY A 13 9.08 1.29 -18.00
CA GLY A 13 9.15 2.65 -18.54
C GLY A 13 10.17 3.52 -17.78
N ASP A 14 10.33 4.80 -18.15
CA ASP A 14 11.31 5.79 -17.61
C ASP A 14 11.31 6.01 -16.07
N TYR A 15 10.49 5.29 -15.33
CA TYR A 15 10.44 5.34 -13.87
C TYR A 15 11.38 4.28 -13.28
N GLY A 16 12.65 4.69 -13.16
CA GLY A 16 13.71 3.95 -12.48
C GLY A 16 13.43 3.63 -11.01
N LYS A 17 14.26 2.70 -10.50
CA LYS A 17 14.30 2.10 -9.15
C LYS A 17 12.97 1.47 -8.67
N PRO A 18 12.99 0.21 -8.20
CA PRO A 18 11.82 -0.41 -7.56
C PRO A 18 11.27 0.48 -6.44
N ARG A 19 9.94 0.65 -6.40
CA ARG A 19 9.25 1.52 -5.44
C ARG A 19 8.54 0.68 -4.38
N PRO A 20 8.55 1.09 -3.10
CA PRO A 20 7.83 0.38 -2.06
C PRO A 20 6.32 0.52 -2.25
N ALA A 21 5.59 -0.51 -1.84
CA ALA A 21 4.15 -0.63 -1.95
C ALA A 21 3.56 -1.51 -0.86
N LEU A 22 2.33 -1.21 -0.47
CA LEU A 22 1.51 -1.99 0.46
C LEU A 22 0.51 -2.86 -0.32
N ILE A 23 0.50 -4.15 -0.06
CA ILE A 23 -0.52 -5.06 -0.60
C ILE A 23 -1.86 -4.85 0.12
N VAL A 24 -2.91 -4.52 -0.63
CA VAL A 24 -4.26 -4.27 -0.07
C VAL A 24 -5.33 -5.25 -0.56
N GLN A 25 -5.00 -6.09 -1.55
CA GLN A 25 -5.86 -7.17 -2.03
C GLN A 25 -6.17 -8.16 -0.90
N ASP A 26 -7.43 -8.58 -0.82
CA ASP A 26 -7.88 -9.61 0.12
C ASP A 26 -7.19 -10.95 -0.16
N ASP A 27 -6.81 -11.64 0.92
CA ASP A 27 -6.11 -12.93 0.87
C ASP A 27 -6.97 -14.02 0.19
N ALA A 28 -8.30 -13.89 0.20
CA ALA A 28 -9.21 -14.79 -0.53
C ALA A 28 -8.96 -14.81 -2.05
N PHE A 29 -8.33 -13.76 -2.60
CA PHE A 29 -7.98 -13.66 -4.01
C PHE A 29 -6.48 -13.88 -4.27
N ALA A 30 -5.76 -14.58 -3.38
CA ALA A 30 -4.32 -14.78 -3.50
C ALA A 30 -3.89 -15.51 -4.80
N GLU A 31 -4.74 -16.39 -5.35
CA GLU A 31 -4.44 -17.17 -6.56
C GLU A 31 -4.59 -16.39 -7.88
N LEU A 32 -5.12 -15.16 -7.86
CA LEU A 32 -5.22 -14.33 -9.06
C LEU A 32 -3.82 -13.94 -9.57
N PRO A 33 -3.61 -13.82 -10.89
CA PRO A 33 -2.29 -13.54 -11.49
C PRO A 33 -1.79 -12.11 -11.25
N SER A 34 -2.68 -11.21 -10.81
CA SER A 34 -2.37 -9.83 -10.44
C SER A 34 -2.59 -9.59 -8.95
N VAL A 35 -2.01 -8.49 -8.47
CA VAL A 35 -2.16 -8.04 -7.09
C VAL A 35 -2.45 -6.54 -7.02
N THR A 36 -3.43 -6.15 -6.21
CA THR A 36 -3.74 -4.74 -5.92
C THR A 36 -2.92 -4.22 -4.75
N LEU A 37 -2.31 -3.05 -4.94
CA LEU A 37 -1.41 -2.41 -3.99
C LEU A 37 -1.60 -0.88 -3.93
N LEU A 38 -1.15 -0.27 -2.83
CA LEU A 38 -1.01 1.17 -2.64
C LEU A 38 0.46 1.57 -2.70
N GLN A 39 0.79 2.67 -3.37
CA GLN A 39 2.15 3.19 -3.40
C GLN A 39 2.59 3.74 -2.04
N ILE A 40 3.86 3.54 -1.71
CA ILE A 40 4.52 4.16 -0.56
C ILE A 40 5.57 5.16 -1.04
N THR A 41 5.69 6.30 -0.34
CA THR A 41 6.73 7.31 -0.59
C THR A 41 7.35 7.80 0.70
N SER A 42 8.64 8.14 0.68
CA SER A 42 9.30 8.87 1.77
C SER A 42 9.24 10.41 1.58
N ASP A 43 8.62 10.88 0.50
CA ASP A 43 8.28 12.28 0.30
C ASP A 43 6.99 12.59 1.05
N VAL A 44 7.14 12.98 2.32
CA VAL A 44 6.05 13.14 3.29
C VAL A 44 5.45 14.54 3.18
N HIS A 45 4.12 14.63 3.08
CA HIS A 45 3.37 15.88 3.01
C HIS A 45 2.37 15.98 4.17
N ASP A 46 2.19 17.18 4.74
CA ASP A 46 1.50 17.39 6.02
C ASP A 46 -0.03 17.17 5.98
N GLU A 47 -0.71 17.43 4.86
CA GLU A 47 -2.18 17.54 4.88
C GLU A 47 -2.89 16.77 3.76
N HIS A 48 -3.15 15.48 3.90
CA HIS A 48 -4.13 14.80 3.04
C HIS A 48 -4.83 13.65 3.81
N LEU A 49 -6.16 13.65 3.84
CA LEU A 49 -7.00 12.57 4.40
C LEU A 49 -6.71 11.17 3.81
N ILE A 50 -5.96 11.12 2.72
CA ILE A 50 -5.61 9.94 1.92
C ILE A 50 -4.13 9.57 2.04
N ARG A 51 -3.36 10.23 2.91
CA ARG A 51 -1.94 9.94 3.16
C ARG A 51 -1.76 9.48 4.60
N ILE A 52 -1.33 8.24 4.77
CA ILE A 52 -1.16 7.63 6.09
C ILE A 52 0.31 7.50 6.38
N THR A 53 0.80 8.26 7.36
CA THR A 53 2.19 8.24 7.79
C THR A 53 2.49 6.95 8.57
N VAL A 54 3.56 6.28 8.16
CA VAL A 54 4.11 5.06 8.76
C VAL A 54 5.55 5.36 9.21
N GLN A 55 5.85 5.07 10.47
CA GLN A 55 7.20 5.17 11.00
C GLN A 55 8.00 3.90 10.71
N PRO A 56 9.31 3.99 10.46
CA PRO A 56 10.19 2.82 10.39
C PRO A 56 10.13 1.96 11.64
N ASP A 57 10.04 0.65 11.45
CA ASP A 57 10.24 -0.35 12.50
C ASP A 57 10.80 -1.65 11.91
N ASP A 58 11.21 -2.57 12.79
CA ASP A 58 11.79 -3.86 12.41
C ASP A 58 10.80 -4.77 11.67
N GLY A 59 9.49 -4.58 11.84
CA GLY A 59 8.45 -5.37 11.21
C GLY A 59 8.11 -4.92 9.79
N ASN A 60 8.15 -3.61 9.54
CA ASN A 60 7.83 -3.02 8.25
C ASN A 60 9.06 -2.84 7.34
N GLY A 61 10.27 -2.77 7.90
CA GLY A 61 11.50 -2.70 7.12
C GLY A 61 11.67 -1.41 6.32
N LEU A 62 10.87 -0.37 6.60
CA LEU A 62 11.07 0.97 6.05
C LEU A 62 12.31 1.60 6.69
N LEU A 63 13.02 2.43 5.92
CA LEU A 63 14.24 3.10 6.40
C LEU A 63 14.00 4.55 6.86
N LYS A 64 12.87 5.12 6.49
CA LYS A 64 12.50 6.52 6.74
C LYS A 64 11.00 6.63 6.96
N PRO A 65 10.52 7.64 7.71
CA PRO A 65 9.11 7.99 7.74
C PRO A 65 8.57 8.07 6.31
N SER A 66 7.47 7.36 6.07
CA SER A 66 6.90 7.19 4.74
C SER A 66 5.38 7.32 4.80
N GLN A 67 4.75 7.56 3.67
CA GLN A 67 3.30 7.64 3.55
C GLN A 67 2.77 6.58 2.60
N VAL A 68 1.75 5.86 3.04
CA VAL A 68 0.85 5.10 2.15
C VAL A 68 -0.09 6.09 1.48
N ILE A 69 -0.15 6.06 0.16
CA ILE A 69 -0.92 7.02 -0.65
C ILE A 69 -2.16 6.34 -1.23
N VAL A 70 -3.33 6.61 -0.64
CA VAL A 70 -4.59 5.88 -0.92
C VAL A 70 -5.11 6.13 -2.35
N ASP A 71 -4.97 7.34 -2.89
CA ASP A 71 -5.39 7.66 -4.27
C ASP A 71 -4.51 7.02 -5.35
N ARG A 72 -3.35 6.47 -4.98
CA ARG A 72 -2.42 5.79 -5.88
C ARG A 72 -2.56 4.27 -5.80
N THR A 73 -3.80 3.79 -5.81
CA THR A 73 -4.11 2.36 -5.92
C THR A 73 -3.82 1.86 -7.33
N MET A 74 -3.16 0.71 -7.44
CA MET A 74 -2.90 0.06 -8.73
C MET A 74 -2.95 -1.46 -8.62
N THR A 75 -3.25 -2.11 -9.73
CA THR A 75 -3.22 -3.56 -9.88
C THR A 75 -2.16 -3.92 -10.90
N VAL A 76 -1.19 -4.75 -10.49
CA VAL A 76 -0.04 -5.14 -11.33
C VAL A 76 0.07 -6.65 -11.42
N PRO A 77 0.70 -7.22 -12.47
CA PRO A 77 1.06 -8.63 -12.48
C PRO A 77 1.94 -8.96 -11.28
N ARG A 78 1.76 -10.12 -10.64
CA ARG A 78 2.61 -10.57 -9.52
C ARG A 78 4.09 -10.70 -9.91
N SER A 79 4.38 -10.92 -11.20
CA SER A 79 5.75 -10.93 -11.72
C SER A 79 6.44 -9.55 -11.71
N LYS A 80 5.69 -8.47 -11.48
CA LYS A 80 6.21 -7.10 -11.37
C LYS A 80 6.44 -6.66 -9.92
N THR A 81 6.13 -7.50 -8.94
CA THR A 81 6.41 -7.27 -7.53
C THR A 81 7.67 -8.03 -7.10
N GLY A 82 8.48 -7.38 -6.28
CA GLY A 82 9.63 -8.00 -5.62
C GLY A 82 9.22 -8.85 -4.42
N ALA A 83 10.21 -9.37 -3.70
CA ALA A 83 9.99 -10.09 -2.45
C ALA A 83 9.30 -9.19 -1.41
N VAL A 84 8.57 -9.83 -0.50
CA VAL A 84 8.04 -9.17 0.71
C VAL A 84 9.23 -8.79 1.59
N PHE A 85 9.34 -7.52 1.95
CA PHE A 85 10.42 -7.01 2.80
C PHE A 85 9.96 -6.65 4.21
N GLY A 86 8.66 -6.59 4.45
CA GLY A 86 8.09 -6.26 5.75
C GLY A 86 6.57 -6.29 5.72
N ARG A 87 5.93 -5.85 6.79
CA ARG A 87 4.49 -5.82 6.95
C ARG A 87 4.05 -4.67 7.87
N LEU A 88 2.91 -4.06 7.56
CA LEU A 88 2.28 -3.10 8.47
C LEU A 88 1.52 -3.81 9.60
N ASP A 89 1.57 -3.22 10.79
CA ASP A 89 0.80 -3.71 11.93
C ASP A 89 -0.72 -3.53 11.73
N SER A 90 -1.50 -4.21 12.57
CA SER A 90 -2.96 -4.23 12.47
C SER A 90 -3.61 -2.85 12.73
N ASN A 91 -3.00 -2.01 13.56
CA ASN A 91 -3.54 -0.68 13.86
C ASN A 91 -3.34 0.27 12.65
N THR A 92 -2.16 0.27 12.04
CA THR A 92 -1.93 1.00 10.78
C THR A 92 -2.84 0.47 9.67
N MET A 93 -3.01 -0.84 9.56
CA MET A 93 -3.93 -1.42 8.57
C MET A 93 -5.39 -0.98 8.77
N ALA A 94 -5.87 -0.86 10.01
CA ALA A 94 -7.22 -0.34 10.27
C ALA A 94 -7.42 1.10 9.78
N ILE A 95 -6.39 1.95 9.91
CA ILE A 95 -6.39 3.33 9.38
C ILE A 95 -6.40 3.32 7.85
N VAL A 96 -5.61 2.44 7.22
CA VAL A 96 -5.60 2.23 5.76
C VAL A 96 -6.98 1.82 5.28
N ASP A 97 -7.63 0.88 5.96
CA ASP A 97 -8.95 0.37 5.59
C ASP A 97 -10.02 1.46 5.64
N ALA A 98 -10.04 2.24 6.71
CA ALA A 98 -10.96 3.37 6.86
C ALA A 98 -10.74 4.45 5.77
N ALA A 99 -9.48 4.77 5.47
CA ALA A 99 -9.15 5.74 4.45
C ALA A 99 -9.52 5.24 3.04
N MET A 100 -9.25 3.97 2.73
CA MET A 100 -9.66 3.34 1.47
C MET A 100 -11.19 3.33 1.32
N ALA A 101 -11.91 2.91 2.37
CA ALA A 101 -13.37 2.92 2.36
C ALA A 101 -13.92 4.32 2.08
N ARG A 102 -13.39 5.34 2.79
CA ARG A 102 -13.76 6.74 2.56
C ARG A 102 -13.43 7.21 1.14
N PHE A 103 -12.25 6.89 0.63
CA PHE A 103 -11.79 7.32 -0.70
C PHE A 103 -12.63 6.72 -1.82
N PHE A 104 -12.98 5.43 -1.72
CA PHE A 104 -13.79 4.72 -2.71
C PHE A 104 -15.30 4.86 -2.50
N GLY A 105 -15.74 5.62 -1.48
CA GLY A 105 -17.16 5.79 -1.17
C GLY A 105 -17.83 4.50 -0.69
N LEU A 106 -17.07 3.60 -0.06
CA LEU A 106 -17.55 2.35 0.52
C LEU A 106 -17.94 2.58 1.99
N GLY A 107 -19.04 1.98 2.42
CA GLY A 107 -19.67 2.28 3.72
C GLY A 107 -20.73 3.38 3.59
N SER A 108 -21.87 3.18 4.23
CA SER A 108 -23.07 4.01 4.13
C SER A 108 -22.77 5.52 4.26
N ARG A 109 -22.93 6.25 3.16
CA ARG A 109 -23.52 7.59 3.23
C ARG A 109 -25.01 7.37 3.50
N GLY A 110 -25.50 7.88 4.63
CA GLY A 110 -26.91 8.22 4.70
C GLY A 110 -27.25 9.07 3.47
N LEU A 111 -28.39 8.75 2.86
CA LEU A 111 -29.00 9.45 1.73
C LEU A 111 -28.91 10.98 1.87
#